data_AF-A0A9W8H2R0-F1
#
_entry.id   AF-A0A9W8H2R0-F1
#
_cell.length_a   1.000
_cell.length_b   1.000
_cell.length_c   1.000
_cell.angle_alpha   90.00
_cell.angle_beta   90.00
_cell.angle_gamma   90.00
#
_symmetry.space_group_name_H-M   'P 1'
#
loop_
_entity.id
_entity.type
_entity.pdbx_description
1 polymer ?
#
loop_
_entity_poly.entity_id
_entity_poly.type
_entity_poly.pdbx_seq_one_letter_code
_entity_poly.pdbx_strand_id
1 'polypeptide(L)'
;MAYLGSLGQCVDTLERCNDSLQSMTASLSGLTRTFPRVEAVVRCTRKYDLTTASDIGKAQELISREAVPFLFRQVGQLEAAIEAIRAAHETLERRVAEQRSEYQQLAEDEETMAQLQRALKEEQTLLADEQTSLLNAKSSVAAKERDLAELSRARASAGQKNAALEEASRVEAEIIRVRRMIAETEHETAAIPSNDQIQATQDAADRALVLEGLRDQLARAAESPVDEQVAAFIDGSMATLELLENKVFVPWWDSGAAAQAERMGYMARLLRYFYKEHGSTMHAIIEALLEHQSMSVDDLRRELSAAGHATADLPLLIGHLKTIGAVSSETDTAAGKPVMTVHLDFGEPADADYDGSAAGATA
;
A
#
# COMPACT_ATOMS: atom_id res chain seq x y z
N MET A 1 114.00 98.86 -61.71
CA MET A 1 114.52 97.49 -61.94
C MET A 1 114.57 96.62 -60.67
N ALA A 2 114.92 97.13 -59.49
CA ALA A 2 115.06 96.30 -58.27
C ALA A 2 113.73 95.77 -57.64
N TYR A 3 112.62 96.52 -57.73
CA TYR A 3 111.33 96.13 -57.14
C TYR A 3 110.70 94.88 -57.79
N LEU A 4 110.90 94.68 -59.09
CA LEU A 4 110.38 93.52 -59.81
C LEU A 4 111.11 92.23 -59.41
N GLY A 5 112.40 92.32 -59.06
CA GLY A 5 113.17 91.17 -58.56
C GLY A 5 112.77 90.73 -57.14
N SER A 6 112.44 91.69 -56.26
CA SER A 6 111.93 91.41 -54.91
C SER A 6 110.54 90.77 -54.94
N LEU A 7 109.65 91.25 -55.83
CA LEU A 7 108.33 90.64 -56.02
C LEU A 7 108.45 89.21 -56.55
N GLY A 8 109.37 88.97 -57.50
CA GLY A 8 109.68 87.63 -58.00
C GLY A 8 110.14 86.68 -56.90
N GLN A 9 111.05 87.11 -56.02
CA GLN A 9 111.46 86.31 -54.86
C GLN A 9 110.32 86.02 -53.88
N CYS A 10 109.41 86.98 -53.64
CA CYS A 10 108.23 86.74 -52.80
C CYS A 10 107.30 85.70 -53.42
N VAL A 11 107.04 85.78 -54.72
CA VAL A 11 106.23 84.79 -55.45
C VAL A 11 106.89 83.42 -55.39
N ASP A 12 108.20 83.32 -55.64
CA ASP A 12 108.96 82.06 -55.54
C ASP A 12 108.89 81.47 -54.12
N THR A 13 108.96 82.30 -53.07
CA THR A 13 108.82 81.82 -51.70
C THR A 13 107.41 81.37 -51.36
N LEU A 14 106.39 82.03 -51.89
CA LEU A 14 104.98 81.66 -51.74
C LEU A 14 104.69 80.35 -52.47
N GLU A 15 105.24 80.16 -53.68
CA GLU A 15 105.16 78.90 -54.42
C GLU A 15 105.82 77.76 -53.65
N ARG A 16 107.04 77.95 -53.13
CA ARG A 16 107.69 76.93 -52.28
C ARG A 16 106.89 76.62 -51.01
N CYS A 17 106.26 77.62 -50.40
CA CYS A 17 105.40 77.41 -49.24
C CYS A 17 104.15 76.60 -49.62
N ASN A 18 103.54 76.90 -50.77
CA ASN A 18 102.41 76.16 -51.31
C ASN A 18 102.79 74.71 -51.63
N ASP A 19 103.95 74.47 -52.24
CA ASP A 19 104.46 73.14 -52.54
C ASP A 19 104.72 72.35 -51.24
N SER A 20 105.24 73.01 -50.21
CA SER A 20 105.45 72.41 -48.89
C SER A 20 104.13 72.05 -48.20
N LEU A 21 103.11 72.93 -48.28
CA LEU A 21 101.76 72.67 -47.76
C LEU A 21 101.07 71.52 -48.51
N GLN A 22 101.25 71.43 -49.83
CA GLN A 22 100.74 70.31 -50.62
C GLN A 22 101.44 68.99 -50.24
N SER A 23 102.75 69.03 -50.03
CA SER A 23 103.52 67.86 -49.56
C SER A 23 103.09 67.40 -48.16
N MET A 24 102.86 68.34 -47.24
CA MET A 24 102.32 68.05 -45.91
C MET A 24 100.91 67.48 -45.99
N THR A 25 100.05 68.04 -46.84
CA THR A 25 98.66 67.56 -47.04
C THR A 25 98.65 66.15 -47.63
N ALA A 26 99.54 65.86 -48.58
CA ALA A 26 99.69 64.53 -49.15
C ALA A 26 100.18 63.53 -48.08
N SER A 27 101.16 63.91 -47.27
CA SER A 27 101.68 63.07 -46.18
C SER A 27 100.63 62.79 -45.10
N LEU A 28 99.87 63.82 -44.70
CA LEU A 28 98.74 63.69 -43.79
C LEU A 28 97.64 62.81 -44.38
N SER A 29 97.29 63.00 -45.65
CA SER A 29 96.30 62.14 -46.34
C SER A 29 96.77 60.69 -46.41
N GLY A 30 98.07 60.44 -46.51
CA GLY A 30 98.67 59.11 -46.47
C GLY A 30 98.55 58.47 -45.09
N LEU A 31 98.84 59.24 -44.03
CA LEU A 31 98.78 58.78 -42.64
C LEU A 31 97.34 58.57 -42.14
N THR A 32 96.39 59.43 -42.53
CA THR A 32 95.01 59.38 -42.03
C THR A 32 94.08 58.50 -42.88
N ARG A 33 94.54 58.00 -44.03
CA ARG A 33 93.75 57.13 -44.94
C ARG A 33 93.20 55.88 -44.27
N THR A 34 93.88 55.40 -43.23
CA THR A 34 93.52 54.17 -42.50
C THR A 34 92.52 54.41 -41.37
N PHE A 35 92.30 55.66 -40.95
CA PHE A 35 91.49 55.99 -39.77
C PHE A 35 89.99 55.68 -39.93
N PRO A 36 89.32 55.96 -41.06
CA PRO A 36 87.91 55.58 -41.24
C PRO A 36 87.71 54.06 -41.16
N ARG A 37 88.74 53.31 -41.57
CA ARG A 37 88.74 51.84 -41.53
C ARG A 37 88.91 51.31 -40.11
N VAL A 38 89.73 51.96 -39.28
CA VAL A 38 89.86 51.66 -37.85
C VAL A 38 88.62 52.09 -37.07
N GLU A 39 88.03 53.24 -37.39
CA GLU A 39 86.81 53.74 -36.75
C GLU A 39 85.61 52.80 -36.98
N ALA A 40 85.47 52.27 -38.20
CA ALA A 40 84.48 51.24 -38.49
C ALA A 40 84.74 49.94 -37.73
N VAL A 41 86.01 49.53 -37.58
CA VAL A 41 86.41 48.35 -36.80
C VAL A 41 86.10 48.54 -35.31
N VAL A 42 86.32 49.74 -34.76
CA VAL A 42 86.05 50.06 -33.35
C VAL A 42 84.56 50.21 -33.05
N ARG A 43 83.76 50.76 -33.96
CA ARG A 43 82.28 50.75 -33.81
C ARG A 43 81.71 49.33 -33.91
N CYS A 44 82.35 48.46 -34.69
CA CYS A 44 82.02 47.05 -34.75
C CYS A 44 82.60 46.22 -33.59
N THR A 45 83.56 46.72 -32.80
CA THR A 45 83.86 46.21 -31.45
C THR A 45 82.76 46.62 -30.47
N ARG A 46 81.57 46.08 -30.76
CA ARG A 46 80.61 45.51 -29.82
C ARG A 46 81.03 45.62 -28.36
N LYS A 47 80.22 46.35 -27.59
CA LYS A 47 80.10 46.14 -26.16
C LYS A 47 79.69 44.69 -25.93
N TYR A 48 80.61 43.88 -25.45
CA TYR A 48 80.24 42.63 -24.81
C TYR A 48 79.93 42.98 -23.37
N ASP A 49 78.69 42.79 -22.95
CA ASP A 49 78.36 42.71 -21.54
C ASP A 49 78.95 41.39 -21.02
N LEU A 50 80.26 41.42 -20.77
CA LEU A 50 80.99 40.32 -20.17
C LEU A 50 80.66 40.36 -18.68
N THR A 51 79.73 39.51 -18.26
CA THR A 51 79.61 39.14 -16.86
C THR A 51 80.97 38.61 -16.40
N THR A 52 81.62 39.35 -15.52
CA THR A 52 82.94 38.98 -15.03
C THR A 52 82.81 37.76 -14.11
N ALA A 53 83.88 36.99 -13.93
CA ALA A 53 83.89 35.93 -12.93
C ALA A 53 83.57 36.46 -11.51
N SER A 54 83.86 37.74 -11.25
CA SER A 54 83.48 38.42 -10.01
C SER A 54 81.97 38.62 -9.91
N ASP A 55 81.29 39.01 -10.99
CA ASP A 55 79.83 39.18 -11.01
C ASP A 55 79.12 37.82 -10.86
N ILE A 56 79.68 36.76 -11.44
CA ILE A 56 79.22 35.39 -11.24
C ILE A 56 79.40 34.97 -9.77
N GLY A 57 80.54 35.27 -9.15
CA GLY A 57 80.78 35.00 -7.74
C GLY A 57 79.79 35.73 -6.83
N LYS A 58 79.52 37.02 -7.08
CA LYS A 58 78.51 37.81 -6.33
C LYS A 58 77.10 37.26 -6.54
N ALA A 59 76.75 36.86 -7.76
CA ALA A 59 75.46 36.24 -8.04
C ALA A 59 75.32 34.88 -7.34
N GLN A 60 76.36 34.05 -7.32
CA GLN A 60 76.38 32.79 -6.57
C GLN A 60 76.25 33.03 -5.07
N GLU A 61 76.91 34.06 -4.53
CA GLU A 61 76.78 34.44 -3.11
C GLU A 61 75.35 34.90 -2.78
N LEU A 62 74.72 35.72 -3.63
CA LEU A 62 73.32 36.12 -3.47
C LEU A 62 72.35 34.93 -3.59
N ILE A 63 72.56 34.06 -4.58
CA ILE A 63 71.74 32.84 -4.75
C ILE A 63 71.87 31.94 -3.52
N SER A 64 73.09 31.71 -3.02
CA SER A 64 73.32 30.88 -1.84
C SER A 64 72.81 31.51 -0.55
N ARG A 65 72.84 32.84 -0.42
CA ARG A 65 72.38 33.54 0.78
C ARG A 65 70.86 33.71 0.83
N GLU A 66 70.21 33.98 -0.30
CA GLU A 66 68.80 34.36 -0.33
C GLU A 66 67.93 33.32 -1.03
N ALA A 67 68.32 32.88 -2.22
CA ALA A 67 67.50 31.96 -3.01
C ALA A 67 67.50 30.53 -2.41
N VAL A 68 68.64 30.03 -1.95
CA VAL A 68 68.74 28.68 -1.36
C VAL A 68 67.88 28.55 -0.09
N PRO A 69 67.96 29.45 0.91
CA PRO A 69 67.09 29.37 2.09
C PRO A 69 65.60 29.58 1.78
N PHE A 70 65.29 30.33 0.72
CA PHE A 70 63.92 30.46 0.22
C PHE A 70 63.41 29.13 -0.36
N LEU A 71 64.20 28.48 -1.20
CA LEU A 71 63.87 27.17 -1.77
C LEU A 71 63.72 26.10 -0.69
N PHE A 72 64.61 26.05 0.31
CA PHE A 72 64.45 25.12 1.44
C PHE A 72 63.17 25.36 2.24
N ARG A 73 62.76 26.62 2.44
CA ARG A 73 61.47 26.94 3.07
C ARG A 73 60.30 26.46 2.22
N GLN A 74 60.36 26.63 0.90
CA GLN A 74 59.33 26.14 0.00
C GLN A 74 59.25 24.61 -0.01
N VAL A 75 60.40 23.93 -0.03
CA VAL A 75 60.46 22.46 0.06
C VAL A 75 59.85 21.99 1.38
N GLY A 76 60.19 22.60 2.51
CA GLY A 76 59.59 22.25 3.80
C GLY A 76 58.07 22.50 3.86
N GLN A 77 57.57 23.56 3.22
CA GLN A 77 56.13 23.79 3.09
C GLN A 77 55.43 22.72 2.25
N LEU A 78 56.07 22.29 1.15
CA LEU A 78 55.56 21.23 0.30
C LEU A 78 55.58 19.87 1.00
N GLU A 79 56.64 19.57 1.76
CA GLU A 79 56.72 18.36 2.59
C GLU A 79 55.60 18.32 3.63
N ALA A 80 55.38 19.41 4.37
CA ALA A 80 54.28 19.51 5.32
C ALA A 80 52.90 19.37 4.65
N ALA A 81 52.72 19.93 3.45
CA ALA A 81 51.49 19.78 2.69
C ALA A 81 51.26 18.33 2.24
N ILE A 82 52.33 17.64 1.81
CA ILE A 82 52.26 16.21 1.44
C ILE A 82 51.90 15.36 2.65
N GLU A 83 52.48 15.62 3.82
CA GLU A 83 52.14 14.92 5.06
C GLU A 83 50.68 15.15 5.47
N ALA A 84 50.18 16.39 5.37
CA ALA A 84 48.78 16.70 5.62
C ALA A 84 47.84 15.96 4.65
N ILE A 85 48.19 15.89 3.36
CA ILE A 85 47.41 15.14 2.36
C ILE A 85 47.43 13.65 2.68
N ARG A 86 48.57 13.08 3.07
CA ARG A 86 48.68 11.66 3.47
C ARG A 86 47.81 11.35 4.68
N ALA A 87 47.87 12.18 5.73
CA ALA A 87 47.02 12.01 6.90
C ALA A 87 45.52 12.11 6.54
N ALA A 88 45.14 13.07 5.69
CA ALA A 88 43.78 13.18 5.19
C ALA A 88 43.36 11.92 4.40
N HIS A 89 44.23 11.39 3.54
CA HIS A 89 43.97 10.16 2.79
C HIS A 89 43.75 8.97 3.71
N GLU A 90 44.61 8.76 4.72
CA GLU A 90 44.42 7.68 5.69
C GLU A 90 43.09 7.81 6.46
N THR A 91 42.70 9.03 6.85
CA THR A 91 41.40 9.24 7.51
C THR A 91 40.23 8.93 6.60
N LEU A 92 40.35 9.23 5.30
CA LEU A 92 39.34 8.89 4.30
C LEU A 92 39.27 7.37 4.09
N GLU A 93 40.41 6.69 3.99
CA GLU A 93 40.47 5.23 3.88
C GLU A 93 39.82 4.53 5.07
N ARG A 94 40.07 5.01 6.30
CA ARG A 94 39.40 4.51 7.50
C ARG A 94 37.88 4.68 7.43
N ARG A 95 37.40 5.87 7.04
CA ARG A 95 35.95 6.12 6.87
C ARG A 95 35.32 5.24 5.79
N VAL A 96 36.02 5.03 4.67
CA VAL A 96 35.55 4.14 3.61
C VAL A 96 35.49 2.69 4.10
N ALA A 97 36.46 2.25 4.89
CA ALA A 97 36.44 0.91 5.49
C ALA A 97 35.29 0.75 6.50
N GLU A 98 35.05 1.74 7.36
CA GLU A 98 33.92 1.79 8.30
C GLU A 98 32.59 1.72 7.55
N GLN A 99 32.38 2.57 6.54
CA GLN A 99 31.17 2.55 5.71
C GLN A 99 30.97 1.21 5.01
N ARG A 100 32.03 0.61 4.46
CA ARG A 100 31.95 -0.73 3.83
C ARG A 100 31.51 -1.79 4.83
N SER A 101 32.04 -1.74 6.06
CA SER A 101 31.61 -2.63 7.15
C SER A 101 30.14 -2.43 7.49
N GLU A 102 29.68 -1.18 7.62
CA GLU A 102 28.28 -0.86 7.88
C GLU A 102 27.36 -1.38 6.75
N TYR A 103 27.73 -1.18 5.49
CA TYR A 103 26.98 -1.71 4.35
C TYR A 103 26.95 -3.24 4.31
N GLN A 104 28.04 -3.90 4.71
CA GLN A 104 28.05 -5.36 4.81
C GLN A 104 27.11 -5.87 5.90
N GLN A 105 27.10 -5.22 7.07
CA GLN A 105 26.17 -5.55 8.14
C GLN A 105 24.72 -5.34 7.71
N LEU A 106 24.42 -4.21 7.05
CA LEU A 106 23.06 -3.96 6.51
C LEU A 106 22.64 -5.01 5.48
N ALA A 107 23.56 -5.49 4.64
CA ALA A 107 23.26 -6.55 3.67
C ALA A 107 22.97 -7.90 4.37
N GLU A 108 23.70 -8.23 5.44
CA GLU A 108 23.43 -9.41 6.27
C GLU A 108 22.08 -9.27 6.99
N ASP A 109 21.77 -8.10 7.53
CA ASP A 109 20.48 -7.79 8.16
C ASP A 109 19.32 -7.88 7.16
N GLU A 110 19.49 -7.39 5.92
CA GLU A 110 18.50 -7.56 4.85
C GLU A 110 18.26 -9.04 4.53
N GLU A 111 19.31 -9.86 4.51
CA GLU A 111 19.17 -11.30 4.27
C GLU A 111 18.41 -11.99 5.41
N THR A 112 18.75 -11.70 6.67
CA THR A 112 18.04 -12.26 7.83
C THR A 112 16.59 -11.80 7.87
N MET A 113 16.31 -10.53 7.54
CA MET A 113 14.95 -10.01 7.41
C MET A 113 14.16 -10.72 6.31
N ALA A 114 14.79 -10.99 5.16
CA ALA A 114 14.16 -11.75 4.09
C ALA A 114 13.86 -13.21 4.51
N GLN A 115 14.76 -13.84 5.26
CA GLN A 115 14.53 -15.18 5.82
C GLN A 115 13.37 -15.18 6.82
N LEU A 116 13.31 -14.21 7.74
CA LEU A 116 12.22 -14.05 8.69
C LEU A 116 10.87 -13.78 8.00
N GLN A 117 10.85 -12.98 6.93
CA GLN A 117 9.65 -12.75 6.15
C GLN A 117 9.16 -14.01 5.44
N ARG A 118 10.05 -14.89 4.96
CA ARG A 118 9.66 -16.19 4.40
C ARG A 118 9.06 -17.09 5.48
N ALA A 119 9.74 -17.24 6.62
CA ALA A 119 9.24 -18.02 7.74
C ALA A 119 7.87 -17.52 8.23
N LEU A 120 7.68 -16.20 8.32
CA LEU A 120 6.38 -15.62 8.69
C LEU A 120 5.28 -15.95 7.68
N LYS A 121 5.58 -15.93 6.37
CA LYS A 121 4.62 -16.31 5.33
C LYS A 121 4.27 -17.80 5.41
N GLU A 122 5.26 -18.66 5.66
CA GLU A 122 5.05 -20.10 5.85
C GLU A 122 4.12 -20.35 7.06
N GLU A 123 4.40 -19.73 8.20
CA GLU A 123 3.54 -19.82 9.39
C GLU A 123 2.12 -19.27 9.14
N GLN A 124 1.99 -18.18 8.37
CA GLN A 124 0.67 -17.66 7.98
C GLN A 124 -0.11 -18.66 7.11
N THR A 125 0.56 -19.36 6.20
CA THR A 125 -0.10 -20.41 5.39
C THR A 125 -0.51 -21.61 6.23
N LEU A 126 0.35 -22.07 7.14
CA LEU A 126 0.03 -23.15 8.07
C LEU A 126 -1.16 -22.79 8.96
N LEU A 127 -1.17 -21.57 9.50
CA LEU A 127 -2.28 -21.09 10.32
C LEU A 127 -3.59 -21.01 9.52
N ALA A 128 -3.55 -20.59 8.26
CA ALA A 128 -4.72 -20.59 7.38
C ALA A 128 -5.24 -22.01 7.12
N ASP A 129 -4.35 -22.97 6.87
CA ASP A 129 -4.70 -24.37 6.69
C ASP A 129 -5.31 -24.96 7.97
N GLU A 130 -4.76 -24.66 9.15
CA GLU A 130 -5.33 -25.07 10.43
C GLU A 130 -6.72 -24.46 10.66
N GLN A 131 -6.93 -23.18 10.31
CA GLN A 131 -8.24 -22.54 10.41
C GLN A 131 -9.27 -23.20 9.50
N THR A 132 -8.90 -23.54 8.25
CA THR A 132 -9.81 -24.26 7.34
C THR A 132 -10.11 -25.67 7.86
N SER A 133 -9.11 -26.37 8.39
CA SER A 133 -9.28 -27.68 9.02
C SER A 133 -10.22 -27.61 10.22
N LEU A 134 -10.07 -26.59 11.08
CA LEU A 134 -10.95 -26.37 12.24
C LEU A 134 -12.39 -26.05 11.82
N LEU A 135 -12.59 -25.24 10.78
CA LEU A 135 -13.92 -24.97 10.24
C LEU A 135 -14.60 -26.24 9.69
N ASN A 136 -13.84 -27.08 8.99
CA ASN A 136 -14.31 -28.38 8.50
C ASN A 136 -14.64 -29.35 9.65
N ALA A 137 -13.81 -29.36 10.70
CA ALA A 137 -14.10 -30.14 11.91
C ALA A 137 -15.38 -29.65 12.60
N LYS A 138 -15.56 -28.33 12.71
CA LYS A 138 -16.75 -27.72 13.30
C LYS A 138 -18.02 -28.03 12.50
N SER A 139 -17.96 -27.98 11.17
CA SER A 139 -19.12 -28.33 10.33
C SER A 139 -19.47 -29.82 10.43
N SER A 140 -18.45 -30.70 10.50
CA SER A 140 -18.63 -32.13 10.74
C SER A 140 -19.25 -32.43 12.11
N VAL A 141 -18.80 -31.73 13.16
CA VAL A 141 -19.40 -31.83 14.50
C VAL A 141 -20.85 -31.37 14.47
N ALA A 142 -21.15 -30.22 13.86
CA ALA A 142 -22.52 -29.73 13.74
C ALA A 142 -23.44 -30.69 12.97
N ALA A 143 -22.93 -31.37 11.94
CA ALA A 143 -23.66 -32.43 11.24
C ALA A 143 -23.97 -33.61 12.17
N LYS A 144 -22.96 -34.11 12.90
CA LYS A 144 -23.15 -35.19 13.87
C LYS A 144 -24.08 -34.83 15.03
N GLU A 145 -24.09 -33.57 15.47
CA GLU A 145 -25.04 -33.08 16.48
C GLU A 145 -26.48 -33.10 15.95
N ARG A 146 -26.70 -32.75 14.68
CA ARG A 146 -28.01 -32.90 14.03
C ARG A 146 -28.42 -34.36 13.94
N ASP A 147 -27.52 -35.25 13.52
CA ASP A 147 -27.79 -36.69 13.45
C ASP A 147 -28.16 -37.26 14.83
N LEU A 148 -27.44 -36.83 15.88
CA LEU A 148 -27.75 -37.22 17.27
C LEU A 148 -29.12 -36.68 17.72
N ALA A 149 -29.47 -35.45 17.36
CA ALA A 149 -30.79 -34.89 17.64
C ALA A 149 -31.89 -35.68 16.93
N GLU A 150 -31.69 -36.09 15.67
CA GLU A 150 -32.63 -36.94 14.94
C GLU A 150 -32.76 -38.34 15.54
N LEU A 151 -31.65 -38.96 15.90
CA LEU A 151 -31.65 -40.25 16.59
C LEU A 151 -32.35 -40.18 17.95
N SER A 152 -32.16 -39.10 18.72
CA SER A 152 -32.86 -38.91 19.99
C SER A 152 -34.37 -38.73 19.80
N ARG A 153 -34.81 -37.99 18.78
CA ARG A 153 -36.24 -37.89 18.40
C ARG A 153 -36.81 -39.25 17.96
N ALA A 154 -36.08 -39.99 17.13
CA ALA A 154 -36.48 -41.32 16.69
C ALA A 154 -36.62 -42.29 17.87
N ARG A 155 -35.69 -42.23 18.83
CA ARG A 155 -35.74 -43.02 20.06
C ARG A 155 -36.92 -42.63 20.95
N ALA A 156 -37.22 -41.33 21.09
CA ALA A 156 -38.39 -40.86 21.83
C ALA A 156 -39.70 -41.35 21.20
N SER A 157 -39.83 -41.24 19.88
CA SER A 157 -40.97 -41.79 19.11
C SER A 157 -41.07 -43.32 19.26
N ALA A 158 -39.96 -44.05 19.20
CA ALA A 158 -39.97 -45.50 19.43
C ALA A 158 -40.41 -45.85 20.87
N GLY A 159 -39.97 -45.08 21.86
CA GLY A 159 -40.46 -45.20 23.24
C GLY A 159 -41.96 -44.98 23.36
N GLN A 160 -42.51 -43.96 22.70
CA GLN A 160 -43.96 -43.71 22.64
C GLN A 160 -44.72 -44.86 21.97
N LYS A 161 -44.20 -45.38 20.84
CA LYS A 161 -44.82 -46.54 20.16
C LYS A 161 -44.81 -47.79 21.04
N ASN A 162 -43.74 -48.04 21.79
CA ASN A 162 -43.69 -49.14 22.74
C ASN A 162 -44.68 -48.95 23.90
N ALA A 163 -44.80 -47.75 24.45
CA ALA A 163 -45.80 -47.45 25.48
C ALA A 163 -47.23 -47.62 24.95
N ALA A 164 -47.51 -47.18 23.72
CA ALA A 164 -48.80 -47.38 23.08
C ALA A 164 -49.09 -48.88 22.81
N LEU A 165 -48.07 -49.67 22.46
CA LEU A 165 -48.20 -51.14 22.35
C LEU A 165 -48.49 -51.80 23.70
N GLU A 166 -47.84 -51.36 24.77
CA GLU A 166 -48.13 -51.85 26.13
C GLU A 166 -49.55 -51.50 26.55
N GLU A 167 -49.99 -50.26 26.31
CA GLU A 167 -51.37 -49.83 26.58
C GLU A 167 -52.38 -50.59 25.73
N ALA A 168 -52.12 -50.79 24.44
CA ALA A 168 -52.95 -51.60 23.56
C ALA A 168 -53.07 -53.05 24.06
N SER A 169 -51.98 -53.65 24.53
CA SER A 169 -52.01 -55.00 25.11
C SER A 169 -52.83 -55.05 26.40
N ARG A 170 -52.81 -53.98 27.20
CA ARG A 170 -53.60 -53.85 28.42
C ARG A 170 -55.09 -53.67 28.11
N VAL A 171 -55.40 -52.85 27.13
CA VAL A 171 -56.76 -52.66 26.60
C VAL A 171 -57.28 -53.97 26.02
N GLU A 172 -56.47 -54.72 25.28
CA GLU A 172 -56.87 -56.02 24.74
C GLU A 172 -57.16 -57.04 25.86
N ALA A 173 -56.36 -57.05 26.93
CA ALA A 173 -56.65 -57.86 28.12
C ALA A 173 -57.95 -57.43 28.82
N GLU A 174 -58.23 -56.12 28.91
CA GLU A 174 -59.50 -55.59 29.40
C GLU A 174 -60.67 -55.97 28.47
N ILE A 175 -60.52 -55.89 27.15
CA ILE A 175 -61.53 -56.33 26.17
C ILE A 175 -61.81 -57.82 26.35
N ILE A 176 -60.80 -58.66 26.55
CA ILE A 176 -61.00 -60.09 26.83
C ILE A 176 -61.79 -60.27 28.13
N ARG A 177 -61.49 -59.48 29.17
CA ARG A 177 -62.24 -59.49 30.44
C ARG A 177 -63.68 -59.03 30.27
N VAL A 178 -63.91 -57.94 29.55
CA VAL A 178 -65.25 -57.41 29.23
C VAL A 178 -66.02 -58.39 28.36
N ARG A 179 -65.41 -59.02 27.35
CA ARG A 179 -66.05 -60.08 26.54
C ARG A 179 -66.43 -61.28 27.38
N ARG A 180 -65.66 -61.62 28.42
CA ARG A 180 -66.04 -62.67 29.38
C ARG A 180 -67.24 -62.23 30.22
N MET A 181 -67.25 -60.99 30.73
CA MET A 181 -68.42 -60.44 31.43
C MET A 181 -69.65 -60.31 30.52
N ILE A 182 -69.47 -59.98 29.24
CA ILE A 182 -70.52 -59.96 28.23
C ILE A 182 -71.04 -61.38 28.00
N ALA A 183 -70.17 -62.38 27.84
CA ALA A 183 -70.61 -63.78 27.73
C ALA A 183 -71.34 -64.26 29.00
N GLU A 184 -70.93 -63.81 30.19
CA GLU A 184 -71.60 -64.08 31.46
C GLU A 184 -72.97 -63.36 31.53
N THR A 185 -73.07 -62.11 31.07
CA THR A 185 -74.32 -61.35 31.02
C THR A 185 -75.24 -61.77 29.87
N GLU A 186 -74.73 -62.24 28.74
CA GLU A 186 -75.46 -62.90 27.65
C GLU A 186 -76.00 -64.27 28.10
N HIS A 187 -75.29 -64.95 29.02
CA HIS A 187 -75.84 -66.14 29.69
C HIS A 187 -77.00 -65.77 30.63
N GLU A 188 -76.98 -64.57 31.24
CA GLU A 188 -78.06 -64.02 32.08
C GLU A 188 -79.20 -63.35 31.28
N THR A 189 -78.95 -62.96 30.02
CA THR A 189 -79.90 -62.20 29.17
C THR A 189 -80.34 -62.97 27.91
N ALA A 190 -80.40 -64.30 27.99
CA ALA A 190 -80.99 -65.18 26.97
C ALA A 190 -82.53 -65.03 26.81
N ALA A 191 -83.03 -63.79 26.83
CA ALA A 191 -84.31 -63.40 26.29
C ALA A 191 -84.23 -61.92 25.84
N ILE A 192 -84.17 -61.72 24.52
CA ILE A 192 -84.62 -60.57 23.71
C ILE A 192 -83.56 -60.15 22.67
N PRO A 193 -83.88 -60.14 21.36
CA PRO A 193 -82.96 -59.77 20.28
C PRO A 193 -83.18 -58.33 19.75
N SER A 194 -82.10 -57.63 19.41
CA SER A 194 -82.03 -56.59 18.34
C SER A 194 -80.56 -56.21 18.11
N ASN A 195 -79.94 -56.49 16.96
CA ASN A 195 -79.94 -55.76 15.68
C ASN A 195 -79.13 -54.43 15.66
N ASP A 196 -78.27 -54.34 14.63
CA ASP A 196 -77.57 -53.18 14.03
C ASP A 196 -76.31 -52.62 14.75
N GLN A 197 -75.08 -52.82 14.23
CA GLN A 197 -74.38 -52.08 13.14
C GLN A 197 -74.35 -50.56 13.37
N ILE A 198 -73.19 -49.87 13.49
CA ILE A 198 -72.26 -49.35 12.43
C ILE A 198 -71.10 -48.66 13.23
N GLN A 199 -69.78 -48.86 13.09
CA GLN A 199 -68.78 -48.68 12.01
C GLN A 199 -68.48 -47.23 11.51
N ALA A 200 -67.23 -46.78 11.76
CA ALA A 200 -66.44 -45.74 11.03
C ALA A 200 -66.95 -44.27 11.08
N THR A 201 -66.23 -43.19 11.42
CA THR A 201 -64.82 -42.72 11.31
C THR A 201 -64.18 -42.79 9.92
N GLN A 202 -64.05 -41.62 9.28
CA GLN A 202 -63.07 -41.13 8.28
C GLN A 202 -63.71 -39.89 7.61
N ASP A 203 -63.07 -38.81 7.14
CA ASP A 203 -61.69 -38.32 7.05
C ASP A 203 -61.82 -36.82 6.70
N ALA A 204 -61.06 -35.93 7.34
CA ALA A 204 -60.00 -35.09 6.73
C ALA A 204 -60.38 -34.16 5.54
N ALA A 205 -60.44 -32.85 5.82
CA ALA A 205 -59.98 -31.69 5.02
C ALA A 205 -60.39 -30.44 5.84
N ASP A 206 -59.50 -29.64 6.43
CA ASP A 206 -58.64 -28.66 5.74
C ASP A 206 -57.48 -28.24 6.65
N ARG A 207 -56.23 -28.34 6.15
CA ARG A 207 -54.98 -27.98 6.87
C ARG A 207 -54.33 -26.69 6.34
N ALA A 208 -55.06 -25.59 6.31
CA ALA A 208 -54.47 -24.28 5.98
C ALA A 208 -54.96 -23.09 6.83
N LEU A 209 -55.70 -23.32 7.91
CA LEU A 209 -56.27 -22.27 8.79
C LEU A 209 -55.92 -22.45 10.28
N VAL A 210 -54.88 -23.22 10.59
CA VAL A 210 -54.61 -23.70 11.95
C VAL A 210 -53.96 -22.64 12.86
N LEU A 211 -53.15 -21.73 12.32
CA LEU A 211 -52.40 -20.78 13.16
C LEU A 211 -53.21 -19.53 13.56
N GLU A 212 -54.02 -18.96 12.65
CA GLU A 212 -54.96 -17.89 13.00
C GLU A 212 -56.10 -18.40 13.88
N GLY A 213 -56.62 -19.60 13.61
CA GLY A 213 -57.66 -20.22 14.42
C GLY A 213 -57.21 -20.56 15.85
N LEU A 214 -55.95 -20.98 16.04
CA LEU A 214 -55.39 -21.22 17.37
C LEU A 214 -55.20 -19.93 18.16
N ARG A 215 -54.79 -18.82 17.51
CA ARG A 215 -54.59 -17.52 18.16
C ARG A 215 -55.93 -16.95 18.65
N ASP A 216 -56.97 -17.06 17.84
CA ASP A 216 -58.33 -16.63 18.20
C ASP A 216 -58.98 -17.52 19.28
N GLN A 217 -58.66 -18.82 19.30
CA GLN A 217 -59.14 -19.75 20.34
C GLN A 217 -58.40 -19.59 21.67
N LEU A 218 -57.10 -19.30 21.65
CA LEU A 218 -56.30 -19.00 22.84
C LEU A 218 -56.69 -17.66 23.48
N ALA A 219 -56.95 -16.63 22.67
CA ALA A 219 -57.43 -15.33 23.15
C ALA A 219 -58.81 -15.43 23.84
N ARG A 220 -59.72 -16.25 23.31
CA ARG A 220 -61.05 -16.48 23.91
C ARG A 220 -61.01 -17.40 25.14
N ALA A 221 -60.01 -18.27 25.26
CA ALA A 221 -59.83 -19.15 26.42
C ALA A 221 -59.32 -18.41 27.67
N ALA A 222 -58.64 -17.27 27.50
CA ALA A 222 -58.13 -16.44 28.59
C ALA A 222 -59.21 -15.59 29.31
N GLU A 223 -60.41 -15.46 28.73
CA GLU A 223 -61.53 -14.68 29.32
C GLU A 223 -62.44 -15.51 30.26
N SER A 224 -62.25 -16.83 30.32
CA SER A 224 -62.96 -17.74 31.24
C SER A 224 -62.10 -17.98 32.49
N PRO A 225 -62.68 -18.12 33.70
CA PRO A 225 -61.89 -18.46 34.89
C PRO A 225 -61.40 -19.91 34.79
N VAL A 226 -60.20 -20.10 34.25
CA VAL A 226 -59.57 -21.42 34.10
C VAL A 226 -58.40 -21.56 35.09
N ASP A 227 -58.21 -22.79 35.55
CA ASP A 227 -57.21 -23.24 36.52
C ASP A 227 -55.78 -22.78 36.18
N GLU A 228 -54.96 -22.52 37.20
CA GLU A 228 -53.64 -21.86 37.13
C GLU A 228 -52.65 -22.58 36.19
N GLN A 229 -52.81 -23.90 36.02
CA GLN A 229 -52.01 -24.71 35.10
C GLN A 229 -52.37 -24.50 33.62
N VAL A 230 -53.62 -24.15 33.33
CA VAL A 230 -54.08 -23.87 31.97
C VAL A 230 -53.68 -22.46 31.56
N ALA A 231 -53.70 -21.49 32.48
CA ALA A 231 -53.15 -20.16 32.25
C ALA A 231 -51.64 -20.21 31.91
N ALA A 232 -50.86 -20.98 32.68
CA ALA A 232 -49.43 -21.18 32.41
C ALA A 232 -49.15 -21.88 31.06
N PHE A 233 -50.04 -22.77 30.62
CA PHE A 233 -49.95 -23.42 29.31
C PHE A 233 -50.30 -22.45 28.16
N ILE A 234 -51.29 -21.59 28.36
CA ILE A 234 -51.69 -20.54 27.40
C ILE A 234 -50.55 -19.52 27.24
N ASP A 235 -49.96 -19.04 28.34
CA ASP A 235 -48.82 -18.13 28.32
C ASP A 235 -47.57 -18.76 27.70
N GLY A 236 -47.28 -20.03 28.01
CA GLY A 236 -46.18 -20.77 27.41
C GLY A 236 -46.33 -21.01 25.91
N SER A 237 -47.57 -21.15 25.43
CA SER A 237 -47.91 -21.33 24.02
C SER A 237 -47.83 -20.01 23.23
N MET A 238 -48.22 -18.90 23.85
CA MET A 238 -48.04 -17.55 23.29
C MET A 238 -46.55 -17.18 23.20
N ALA A 239 -45.76 -17.49 24.22
CA ALA A 239 -44.31 -17.25 24.23
C ALA A 239 -43.56 -18.07 23.17
N THR A 240 -44.02 -19.29 22.87
CA THR A 240 -43.41 -20.12 21.80
C THR A 240 -43.79 -19.65 20.40
N LEU A 241 -44.98 -19.06 20.22
CA LEU A 241 -45.36 -18.39 18.98
C LEU A 241 -44.54 -17.11 18.74
N GLU A 242 -44.33 -16.28 19.77
CA GLU A 242 -43.41 -15.13 19.69
C GLU A 242 -41.96 -15.55 19.42
N LEU A 243 -41.52 -16.70 19.94
CA LEU A 243 -40.17 -17.21 19.71
C LEU A 243 -39.96 -17.70 18.28
N LEU A 244 -41.02 -18.24 17.65
CA LEU A 244 -41.02 -18.63 16.23
C LEU A 244 -41.03 -17.40 15.32
N GLU A 245 -41.78 -16.36 15.69
CA GLU A 245 -41.78 -15.07 14.99
C GLU A 245 -40.40 -14.38 15.06
N ASN A 246 -39.77 -14.36 16.25
CA ASN A 246 -38.48 -13.73 16.49
C ASN A 246 -37.26 -14.52 15.96
N LYS A 247 -37.32 -15.85 15.83
CA LYS A 247 -36.17 -16.67 15.38
C LYS A 247 -36.20 -17.06 13.91
N VAL A 248 -37.37 -17.05 13.26
CA VAL A 248 -37.49 -17.54 11.89
C VAL A 248 -37.66 -16.40 10.88
N PHE A 249 -38.28 -15.27 11.25
CA PHE A 249 -38.59 -14.19 10.31
C PHE A 249 -37.72 -12.92 10.42
N VAL A 250 -36.96 -12.74 11.52
CA VAL A 250 -36.08 -11.57 11.76
C VAL A 250 -34.61 -11.65 11.28
N PRO A 251 -34.00 -12.77 10.78
CA PRO A 251 -32.54 -12.84 10.64
C PRO A 251 -31.84 -11.94 9.61
N TRP A 252 -32.55 -11.05 8.90
CA TRP A 252 -31.95 -10.22 7.85
C TRP A 252 -31.66 -8.77 8.27
N TRP A 253 -32.05 -8.31 9.47
CA TRP A 253 -31.87 -6.88 9.78
C TRP A 253 -31.46 -6.42 11.19
N ASP A 254 -31.39 -7.25 12.25
CA ASP A 254 -31.07 -6.71 13.59
C ASP A 254 -29.58 -6.55 13.93
N SER A 255 -29.11 -5.30 13.78
CA SER A 255 -28.33 -4.39 14.65
C SER A 255 -27.54 -4.89 15.88
N GLY A 256 -26.93 -6.08 15.84
CA GLY A 256 -25.88 -6.41 16.81
C GLY A 256 -24.57 -5.72 16.42
N ALA A 257 -24.10 -4.71 17.16
CA ALA A 257 -22.84 -4.01 16.87
C ALA A 257 -21.64 -4.96 16.68
N ALA A 258 -21.61 -6.08 17.44
CA ALA A 258 -20.60 -7.13 17.28
C ALA A 258 -20.74 -7.92 15.97
N ALA A 259 -21.96 -8.27 15.58
CA ALA A 259 -22.22 -8.97 14.32
C ALA A 259 -21.97 -8.05 13.10
N GLN A 260 -22.26 -6.75 13.23
CA GLN A 260 -21.95 -5.76 12.22
C GLN A 260 -20.44 -5.58 12.05
N ALA A 261 -19.67 -5.52 13.13
CA ALA A 261 -18.21 -5.45 13.07
C ALA A 261 -17.59 -6.68 12.38
N GLU A 262 -18.08 -7.90 12.66
CA GLU A 262 -17.60 -9.11 12.00
C GLU A 262 -17.95 -9.14 10.51
N ARG A 263 -19.17 -8.71 10.14
CA ARG A 263 -19.61 -8.60 8.75
C ARG A 263 -18.80 -7.56 7.99
N MET A 264 -18.54 -6.40 8.60
CA MET A 264 -17.69 -5.35 8.04
C MET A 264 -16.26 -5.85 7.84
N GLY A 265 -15.71 -6.58 8.81
CA GLY A 265 -14.38 -7.20 8.68
C GLY A 265 -14.33 -8.29 7.59
N TYR A 266 -15.42 -9.01 7.34
CA TYR A 266 -15.51 -9.96 6.23
C TYR A 266 -15.60 -9.26 4.87
N MET A 267 -16.46 -8.25 4.74
CA MET A 267 -16.61 -7.44 3.53
C MET A 267 -15.31 -6.71 3.17
N ALA A 268 -14.60 -6.15 4.16
CA ALA A 268 -13.28 -5.54 3.97
C ALA A 268 -12.27 -6.54 3.37
N ARG A 269 -12.28 -7.79 3.85
CA ARG A 269 -11.41 -8.85 3.34
C ARG A 269 -11.77 -9.24 1.91
N LEU A 270 -13.07 -9.35 1.59
CA LEU A 270 -13.53 -9.60 0.22
C LEU A 270 -13.12 -8.48 -0.74
N LEU A 271 -13.35 -7.23 -0.36
CA LEU A 271 -12.99 -6.08 -1.20
C LEU A 271 -11.47 -6.00 -1.41
N ARG A 272 -10.65 -6.25 -0.39
CA ARG A 272 -9.18 -6.34 -0.55
C ARG A 272 -8.74 -7.51 -1.41
N TYR A 273 -9.50 -8.61 -1.41
CA TYR A 273 -9.20 -9.79 -2.23
C TYR A 273 -9.49 -9.52 -3.72
N PHE A 274 -10.66 -8.98 -4.04
CA PHE A 274 -11.07 -8.70 -5.42
C PHE A 274 -10.46 -7.42 -6.00
N TYR A 275 -10.19 -6.42 -5.16
CA TYR A 275 -9.63 -5.13 -5.56
C TYR A 275 -8.35 -4.85 -4.74
N LYS A 276 -7.23 -5.46 -5.14
CA LYS A 276 -5.96 -5.37 -4.37
C LYS A 276 -5.49 -3.94 -4.08
N GLU A 277 -5.66 -3.03 -5.04
CA GLU A 277 -5.17 -1.65 -4.94
C GLU A 277 -6.19 -0.68 -4.30
N HIS A 278 -7.48 -0.99 -4.41
CA HIS A 278 -8.55 -0.07 -4.03
C HIS A 278 -9.54 -0.61 -2.99
N GLY A 279 -9.39 -1.86 -2.56
CA GLY A 279 -10.34 -2.54 -1.68
C GLY A 279 -10.43 -1.92 -0.28
N SER A 280 -9.34 -1.34 0.21
CA SER A 280 -9.35 -0.56 1.45
C SER A 280 -10.16 0.73 1.31
N THR A 281 -10.01 1.44 0.19
CA THR A 281 -10.77 2.67 -0.09
C THR A 281 -12.24 2.37 -0.36
N MET A 282 -12.56 1.30 -1.09
CA MET A 282 -13.95 0.84 -1.29
C MET A 282 -14.63 0.48 0.02
N HIS A 283 -13.91 -0.17 0.94
CA HIS A 283 -14.42 -0.46 2.27
C HIS A 283 -14.72 0.81 3.07
N ALA A 284 -13.79 1.78 3.07
CA ALA A 284 -13.97 3.06 3.74
C ALA A 284 -15.14 3.87 3.16
N ILE A 285 -15.38 3.77 1.84
CA ILE A 285 -16.58 4.37 1.21
C ILE A 285 -17.86 3.77 1.81
N ILE A 286 -17.95 2.45 1.90
CA ILE A 286 -19.14 1.78 2.45
C ILE A 286 -19.30 2.08 3.95
N GLU A 287 -18.21 2.17 4.70
CA GLU A 287 -18.21 2.54 6.11
C GLU A 287 -18.76 3.97 6.33
N ALA A 288 -18.23 4.96 5.60
CA ALA A 288 -18.71 6.34 5.65
C ALA A 288 -20.20 6.44 5.27
N LEU A 289 -20.62 5.69 4.23
CA LEU A 289 -22.03 5.67 3.83
C LEU A 289 -22.92 4.91 4.82
N LEU A 290 -22.41 3.94 5.58
CA LEU A 290 -23.18 3.26 6.64
C LEU A 290 -23.44 4.20 7.82
N GLU A 291 -22.50 5.09 8.14
CA GLU A 291 -22.66 6.10 9.19
C GLU A 291 -23.62 7.21 8.78
N HIS A 292 -23.57 7.64 7.51
CA HIS A 292 -24.28 8.83 7.04
C HIS A 292 -25.53 8.55 6.19
N GLN A 293 -25.77 7.28 5.79
CA GLN A 293 -26.83 6.79 4.87
C GLN A 293 -26.79 7.36 3.44
N SER A 294 -26.45 8.64 3.29
CA SER A 294 -26.25 9.34 2.02
C SER A 294 -25.22 10.45 2.18
N MET A 295 -24.36 10.63 1.18
CA MET A 295 -23.33 11.69 1.17
C MET A 295 -23.12 12.27 -0.21
N SER A 296 -22.75 13.55 -0.29
CA SER A 296 -22.24 14.12 -1.55
C SER A 296 -20.85 13.57 -1.85
N VAL A 297 -20.49 13.44 -3.13
CA VAL A 297 -19.15 12.98 -3.53
C VAL A 297 -18.03 13.88 -3.00
N ASP A 298 -18.29 15.18 -2.88
CA ASP A 298 -17.31 16.14 -2.34
C ASP A 298 -17.11 15.97 -0.83
N ASP A 299 -18.16 15.66 -0.08
CA ASP A 299 -18.06 15.37 1.35
C ASP A 299 -17.39 14.01 1.59
N LEU A 300 -17.76 12.99 0.80
CA LEU A 300 -17.12 11.67 0.82
C LEU A 300 -15.62 11.77 0.51
N ARG A 301 -15.26 12.59 -0.50
CA ARG A 301 -13.85 12.88 -0.82
C ARG A 301 -13.12 13.54 0.36
N ARG A 302 -13.76 14.49 1.04
CA ARG A 302 -13.16 15.16 2.21
C ARG A 302 -12.91 14.17 3.34
N GLU A 303 -13.89 13.33 3.65
CA GLU A 303 -13.81 12.34 4.72
C GLU A 303 -12.75 11.27 4.45
N LEU A 304 -12.75 10.69 3.24
CA LEU A 304 -11.74 9.73 2.83
C LEU A 304 -10.32 10.31 2.85
N SER A 305 -10.17 11.58 2.44
CA SER A 305 -8.87 12.26 2.50
C SER A 305 -8.40 12.49 3.94
N ALA A 306 -9.32 12.75 4.87
CA ALA A 306 -9.01 12.90 6.29
C ALA A 306 -8.58 11.55 6.91
N ALA A 307 -9.17 10.44 6.45
CA ALA A 307 -8.79 9.08 6.82
C ALA A 307 -7.53 8.56 6.10
N GLY A 308 -6.91 9.36 5.21
CA GLY A 308 -5.67 9.01 4.51
C GLY A 308 -5.84 8.12 3.27
N HIS A 309 -7.06 7.99 2.74
CA HIS A 309 -7.33 7.23 1.53
C HIS A 309 -7.11 8.05 0.25
N ALA A 310 -6.64 7.40 -0.81
CA ALA A 310 -6.50 8.01 -2.13
C ALA A 310 -7.88 8.28 -2.75
N THR A 311 -8.15 9.54 -3.12
CA THR A 311 -9.46 9.99 -3.64
C THR A 311 -9.45 10.35 -5.13
N ALA A 312 -8.32 10.12 -5.81
CA ALA A 312 -8.16 10.37 -7.25
C ALA A 312 -9.15 9.54 -8.08
N ASP A 313 -9.36 8.28 -7.69
CA ASP A 313 -10.18 7.31 -8.44
C ASP A 313 -11.61 7.19 -7.91
N LEU A 314 -12.05 8.09 -7.03
CA LEU A 314 -13.34 8.00 -6.35
C LEU A 314 -14.54 7.78 -7.30
N PRO A 315 -14.66 8.47 -8.46
CA PRO A 315 -15.75 8.20 -9.40
C PRO A 315 -15.74 6.79 -9.97
N LEU A 316 -14.54 6.22 -10.21
CA LEU A 316 -14.36 4.87 -10.73
C LEU A 316 -14.73 3.83 -9.67
N LEU A 317 -14.34 4.07 -8.41
CA LEU A 317 -14.71 3.20 -7.28
C LEU A 317 -16.21 3.19 -7.02
N ILE A 318 -16.88 4.36 -7.09
CA ILE A 318 -18.34 4.44 -7.00
C ILE A 318 -18.99 3.66 -8.15
N GLY A 319 -18.44 3.74 -9.37
CA GLY A 319 -18.88 2.93 -10.50
C GLY A 319 -18.81 1.43 -10.22
N HIS A 320 -17.69 0.94 -9.68
CA HIS A 320 -17.55 -0.47 -9.31
C HIS A 320 -18.51 -0.89 -8.18
N LEU A 321 -18.71 -0.04 -7.17
CA LEU A 321 -19.66 -0.29 -6.08
C LEU A 321 -21.11 -0.31 -6.58
N LYS A 322 -21.41 0.48 -7.61
CA LYS A 322 -22.71 0.45 -8.30
C LYS A 322 -22.92 -0.84 -9.09
N THR A 323 -21.90 -1.32 -9.80
CA THR A 323 -21.98 -2.58 -10.56
C THR A 323 -22.25 -3.79 -9.66
N ILE A 324 -21.75 -3.79 -8.43
CA ILE A 324 -22.00 -4.87 -7.47
C ILE A 324 -23.29 -4.66 -6.65
N GLY A 325 -24.09 -3.63 -6.95
CA GLY A 325 -25.33 -3.33 -6.25
C GLY A 325 -25.12 -2.99 -4.76
N ALA A 326 -24.00 -2.35 -4.41
CA ALA A 326 -23.75 -1.90 -3.04
C ALA A 326 -24.14 -0.42 -2.84
N VAL A 327 -24.15 0.35 -3.92
CA VAL A 327 -24.28 1.80 -3.89
C VAL A 327 -25.05 2.28 -5.12
N SER A 328 -25.97 3.21 -4.93
CA SER A 328 -26.63 3.94 -5.99
C SER A 328 -26.19 5.41 -5.97
N SER A 329 -26.31 6.07 -7.11
CA SER A 329 -25.93 7.46 -7.27
C SER A 329 -27.05 8.25 -7.95
N GLU A 330 -27.41 9.38 -7.35
CA GLU A 330 -28.32 10.36 -7.90
C GLU A 330 -27.55 11.64 -8.20
N THR A 331 -27.97 12.35 -9.24
CA THR A 331 -27.34 13.61 -9.65
C THR A 331 -28.37 14.71 -9.53
N ASP A 332 -28.27 15.48 -8.47
CA ASP A 332 -29.17 16.59 -8.18
C ASP A 332 -28.51 17.92 -8.53
N THR A 333 -29.29 18.85 -9.09
CA THR A 333 -28.84 20.23 -9.29
C THR A 333 -29.09 21.06 -8.03
N ALA A 334 -28.09 21.15 -7.15
CA ALA A 334 -28.10 22.09 -6.04
C ALA A 334 -27.36 23.38 -6.43
N ALA A 335 -28.01 24.54 -6.29
CA ALA A 335 -27.44 25.87 -6.59
C ALA A 335 -26.86 26.02 -8.03
N GLY A 336 -27.45 25.34 -9.02
CA GLY A 336 -27.06 25.44 -10.43
C GLY A 336 -25.81 24.64 -10.82
N LYS A 337 -25.27 23.82 -9.91
CA LYS A 337 -24.20 22.86 -10.19
C LYS A 337 -24.71 21.43 -9.99
N PRO A 338 -24.31 20.47 -10.84
CA PRO A 338 -24.61 19.06 -10.61
C PRO A 338 -23.84 18.58 -9.39
N VAL A 339 -24.55 18.13 -8.36
CA VAL A 339 -24.02 17.49 -7.17
C VAL A 339 -24.43 16.02 -7.22
N MET A 340 -23.44 15.13 -7.26
CA MET A 340 -23.70 13.70 -7.19
C MET A 340 -23.81 13.30 -5.72
N THR A 341 -24.95 12.76 -5.34
CA THR A 341 -25.23 12.15 -4.04
C THR A 341 -25.15 10.64 -4.19
N VAL A 342 -24.49 10.02 -3.21
CA VAL A 342 -24.21 8.59 -3.18
C VAL A 342 -24.93 8.03 -1.96
N HIS A 343 -25.75 6.99 -2.15
CA HIS A 343 -26.46 6.33 -1.06
C HIS A 343 -26.23 4.82 -1.10
N LEU A 344 -26.30 4.17 0.06
CA LEU A 344 -26.26 2.71 0.12
C LEU A 344 -27.58 2.17 -0.41
N ASP A 345 -27.47 1.29 -1.39
CA ASP A 345 -28.60 0.58 -1.96
C ASP A 345 -28.24 -0.90 -2.00
N PHE A 346 -28.99 -1.69 -1.24
CA PHE A 346 -28.89 -3.15 -1.22
C PHE A 346 -30.08 -3.79 -1.94
N GLY A 347 -30.74 -3.04 -2.82
CA GLY A 347 -31.74 -3.56 -3.74
C GLY A 347 -31.18 -4.69 -4.61
N GLU A 348 -32.07 -5.53 -5.14
CA GLU A 348 -31.71 -6.63 -6.03
C GLU A 348 -30.69 -6.15 -7.07
N PRO A 349 -29.59 -6.91 -7.30
CA PRO A 349 -28.58 -6.52 -8.27
C PRO A 349 -29.31 -6.26 -9.58
N ALA A 350 -29.30 -5.01 -10.03
CA ALA A 350 -29.99 -4.62 -11.24
C ALA A 350 -29.59 -5.62 -12.33
N ASP A 351 -30.57 -6.37 -12.84
CA ASP A 351 -30.38 -7.31 -13.93
C ASP A 351 -29.59 -6.57 -15.01
N ALA A 352 -28.30 -6.87 -15.08
CA ALA A 352 -27.42 -6.28 -16.05
C ALA A 352 -27.86 -6.90 -17.37
N ASP A 353 -28.75 -6.21 -18.08
CA ASP A 353 -28.98 -6.40 -19.50
C ASP A 353 -27.61 -6.41 -20.16
N TYR A 354 -27.14 -7.63 -20.42
CA TYR A 354 -25.87 -7.90 -21.06
C TYR A 354 -26.07 -7.54 -22.53
N ASP A 355 -26.02 -6.25 -22.83
CA ASP A 355 -26.15 -5.73 -24.18
C ASP A 355 -24.86 -6.07 -24.93
N GLY A 356 -24.87 -7.24 -25.57
CA GLY A 356 -23.83 -7.74 -26.45
C GLY A 356 -23.75 -6.91 -27.72
N SER A 357 -23.21 -5.70 -27.64
CA SER A 357 -22.94 -4.85 -28.79
C SER A 357 -21.71 -3.98 -28.56
N ALA A 358 -20.52 -4.58 -28.66
CA ALA A 358 -19.28 -3.86 -28.96
C ALA A 358 -18.22 -4.79 -29.55
N ALA A 359 -18.58 -5.48 -30.63
CA ALA A 359 -17.63 -6.00 -31.60
C ALA A 359 -18.01 -5.40 -32.96
N GLY A 360 -17.39 -4.28 -33.34
CA GLY A 360 -17.63 -3.68 -34.65
C GLY A 360 -17.12 -2.26 -34.83
N ALA A 361 -15.97 -2.18 -35.52
CA ALA A 361 -15.59 -1.14 -36.48
C ALA A 361 -14.96 0.19 -35.99
N THR A 362 -13.63 0.25 -36.24
CA THR A 362 -12.86 1.33 -36.92
C THR A 362 -12.73 2.69 -36.20
N ALA A 363 -11.55 3.32 -36.09
CA ALA A 363 -10.32 3.28 -36.88
C ALA A 363 -9.07 3.54 -36.02
#